data_AF-A0A1G3KJ27-F1
#
_entry.id   AF-A0A1G3KJ27-F1
#
_cell.length_a   1.000
_cell.length_b   1.000
_cell.length_c   1.000
_cell.angle_alpha   90.00
_cell.angle_beta   90.00
_cell.angle_gamma   90.00
#
_symmetry.space_group_name_H-M   'P 1'
#
loop_
_entity.id
_entity.type
_entity.pdbx_description
1 polymer ?
#
loop_
_entity_poly.entity_id
_entity_poly.type
_entity_poly.pdbx_seq_one_letter_code
_entity_poly.pdbx_strand_id
1 'polypeptide(L)'
;MQKRKFIGEILLDLGYIKDYDLQNILSEQKKLKNDDKLPLIGELLIEKNIITRKQLKEALKHSLLEIINDKEAKDFIKESTISTLKTLEKEEQEEQMEKTKLSEESKMALTIRYNFLVDKMEKIKKSLMDNQNLAQTNFRKILIQNYKNELIELEKKIIMLKNDIEQFC
;
A
#
# COMPACT_ATOMS: atom_id res chain seq x y z
N MET A 1 -3.22 42.22 -3.30
CA MET A 1 -2.99 41.33 -2.15
C MET A 1 -3.69 40.00 -2.43
N GLN A 2 -2.96 39.00 -2.94
CA GLN A 2 -3.54 37.68 -3.18
C GLN A 2 -3.68 36.99 -1.81
N LYS A 3 -4.92 36.67 -1.41
CA LYS A 3 -5.18 36.05 -0.11
C LYS A 3 -4.62 34.64 -0.13
N ARG A 4 -3.65 34.34 0.75
CA ARG A 4 -3.14 32.96 0.92
C ARG A 4 -4.27 32.06 1.35
N LYS A 5 -4.45 30.94 0.64
CA LYS A 5 -5.45 29.94 1.02
C LYS A 5 -4.99 29.18 2.23
N PHE A 6 -5.90 28.95 3.17
CA PHE A 6 -5.63 28.07 4.32
C PHE A 6 -5.70 26.61 3.88
N ILE A 7 -5.04 25.71 4.62
CA ILE A 7 -5.04 24.28 4.31
C ILE A 7 -6.46 23.71 4.17
N GLY A 8 -7.42 24.17 4.98
CA GLY A 8 -8.81 23.76 4.88
C GLY A 8 -9.49 24.21 3.58
N GLU A 9 -9.17 25.40 3.07
CA GLU A 9 -9.68 25.90 1.78
C GLU A 9 -9.07 25.10 0.62
N ILE A 10 -7.78 24.76 0.70
CA ILE A 10 -7.11 23.91 -0.30
C ILE A 10 -7.70 22.51 -0.31
N LEU A 11 -8.00 21.93 0.86
CA LEU A 11 -8.65 20.63 0.96
C LEU A 11 -10.07 20.62 0.37
N LEU A 12 -10.81 21.74 0.47
CA LEU A 12 -12.08 21.94 -0.21
C LEU A 12 -11.90 22.02 -1.72
N ASP A 13 -10.95 22.82 -2.19
CA ASP A 13 -10.68 23.00 -3.62
C ASP A 13 -10.25 21.69 -4.32
N LEU A 14 -9.51 20.84 -3.60
CA LEU A 14 -9.12 19.50 -4.07
C LEU A 14 -10.27 18.48 -3.96
N GLY A 15 -11.41 18.85 -3.36
CA GLY A 15 -12.57 17.97 -3.18
C GLY A 15 -12.36 16.85 -2.15
N TYR A 16 -11.36 16.97 -1.27
CA TYR A 16 -11.06 15.97 -0.25
C TYR A 16 -11.98 16.07 0.96
N ILE A 17 -12.52 17.25 1.21
CA ILE A 17 -13.52 17.50 2.25
C ILE A 17 -14.68 18.31 1.67
N LYS A 18 -15.83 18.30 2.33
CA LYS A 18 -16.96 19.19 2.02
C LYS A 18 -16.99 20.37 3.00
N ASP A 19 -17.75 21.41 2.65
CA ASP A 19 -17.93 22.57 3.53
C ASP A 19 -18.40 22.17 4.93
N TYR A 20 -19.30 21.19 5.00
CA TYR A 20 -19.79 20.63 6.27
C TYR A 20 -18.66 20.05 7.13
N ASP A 21 -17.74 19.29 6.52
CA ASP A 21 -16.62 18.67 7.23
C ASP A 21 -15.66 19.74 7.77
N LEU A 22 -15.39 20.78 6.98
CA LEU A 22 -14.56 21.91 7.41
C LEU A 22 -15.19 22.71 8.54
N GLN A 23 -16.50 22.99 8.48
CA GLN A 23 -17.19 23.73 9.55
C GLN A 23 -17.23 22.94 10.87
N ASN A 24 -17.43 21.62 10.78
CA ASN A 24 -17.42 20.76 11.95
C ASN A 24 -16.03 20.70 12.59
N ILE A 25 -14.98 20.49 11.77
CA ILE A 25 -13.63 20.38 12.31
C ILE A 25 -13.15 21.70 12.93
N LEU A 26 -13.51 22.84 12.34
CA LEU A 26 -13.20 24.16 12.91
C LEU A 26 -13.92 24.40 14.24
N SER A 27 -15.18 23.96 14.34
CA SER A 27 -15.95 24.04 15.58
C SER A 27 -15.37 23.16 16.68
N GLU A 28 -14.88 21.97 16.32
CA GLU A 28 -14.20 21.07 17.25
C GLU A 28 -12.82 21.58 17.65
N GLN A 29 -12.01 22.07 16.71
CA GLN A 29 -10.70 22.67 16.99
C GLN A 29 -10.81 23.80 18.02
N LYS A 30 -11.88 24.62 17.95
CA LYS A 30 -12.17 25.66 18.94
C LYS A 30 -12.50 25.10 20.32
N LYS A 31 -13.22 23.98 20.40
CA LYS A 31 -13.55 23.31 21.67
C LYS A 31 -12.34 22.62 22.30
N LEU A 32 -11.42 22.14 21.48
CA LEU A 32 -10.18 21.47 21.88
C LEU A 32 -9.05 22.45 22.19
N LYS A 33 -9.30 23.76 22.08
CA LYS A 33 -8.32 24.79 22.41
C LYS A 33 -8.09 24.79 23.92
N ASN A 34 -7.05 24.11 24.35
CA ASN A 34 -6.49 24.21 25.70
C ASN A 34 -5.39 25.29 25.71
N ASP A 35 -5.02 25.77 26.90
CA ASP A 35 -4.16 26.95 27.08
C ASP A 35 -2.78 26.87 26.39
N ASP A 36 -2.28 25.67 26.08
CA ASP A 36 -0.93 25.49 25.53
C ASP A 36 -0.84 25.00 24.08
N LYS A 37 -1.93 24.55 23.43
CA LYS A 37 -1.85 24.04 22.05
C LYS A 37 -3.19 24.03 21.31
N LEU A 38 -3.20 24.66 20.13
CA LEU A 38 -4.30 24.51 19.16
C LEU A 38 -3.98 23.31 18.24
N PRO A 39 -4.82 22.27 18.18
CA PRO A 39 -4.60 21.14 17.28
C PRO A 39 -4.63 21.59 15.81
N LEU A 40 -3.81 20.96 14.95
CA LEU A 40 -3.76 21.27 13.53
C LEU A 40 -4.99 20.66 12.82
N ILE A 41 -5.64 21.45 11.95
CA ILE A 41 -6.85 21.01 11.22
C ILE A 41 -6.59 19.73 10.43
N GLY A 42 -5.44 19.66 9.74
CA GLY A 42 -5.08 18.49 8.94
C GLY A 42 -4.99 17.20 9.77
N GLU A 43 -4.40 17.28 10.95
CA GLU A 43 -4.28 16.12 11.85
C GLU A 43 -5.64 15.68 12.40
N LEU A 44 -6.48 16.63 12.81
CA LEU A 44 -7.84 16.33 13.26
C LEU A 44 -8.70 15.65 12.16
N LEU A 45 -8.52 16.04 10.90
CA LEU A 45 -9.21 15.41 9.77
C LEU A 45 -8.73 13.97 9.53
N ILE A 46 -7.44 13.70 9.75
CA ILE A 46 -6.87 12.34 9.68
C ILE A 46 -7.39 11.49 10.84
N GLU A 47 -7.36 12.01 12.07
CA GLU A 47 -7.84 11.30 13.26
C GLU A 47 -9.31 10.86 13.13
N LYS A 48 -10.12 11.65 12.41
CA LYS A 48 -11.51 11.33 12.09
C LYS A 48 -11.71 10.47 10.85
N ASN A 49 -10.63 10.06 10.18
CA ASN A 49 -10.64 9.35 8.90
C ASN A 49 -11.42 10.08 7.80
N ILE A 50 -11.50 11.41 7.87
CA ILE A 50 -12.15 12.24 6.82
C ILE A 50 -11.20 12.37 5.63
N ILE A 51 -9.90 12.53 5.90
CA ILE A 51 -8.86 12.54 4.88
C ILE A 51 -7.78 11.52 5.22
N THR A 52 -7.04 11.08 4.20
CA THR A 52 -5.84 10.28 4.35
C THR A 52 -4.60 11.16 4.52
N ARG A 53 -3.53 10.58 5.07
CA ARG A 53 -2.23 11.27 5.17
C ARG A 53 -1.67 11.67 3.80
N LYS A 54 -1.95 10.90 2.75
CA LYS A 54 -1.58 11.23 1.37
C LYS A 54 -2.29 12.50 0.88
N GLN A 55 -3.61 12.56 1.08
CA GLN A 55 -4.42 13.74 0.72
C GLN A 55 -3.96 15.00 1.47
N LEU A 56 -3.60 14.89 2.75
CA LEU A 56 -3.03 16.01 3.51
C LEU A 56 -1.67 16.44 2.94
N LYS A 57 -0.77 15.49 2.63
CA LYS A 57 0.54 15.79 2.00
C LYS A 57 0.36 16.53 0.67
N GLU A 58 -0.57 16.10 -0.18
CA GLU A 58 -0.87 16.77 -1.46
C GLU A 58 -1.39 18.20 -1.26
N ALA A 59 -2.32 18.41 -0.33
CA ALA A 59 -2.82 19.74 -0.01
C ALA A 59 -1.71 20.67 0.52
N LEU A 60 -0.79 20.14 1.34
CA LEU A 60 0.39 20.87 1.81
C LEU A 60 1.31 21.24 0.64
N LYS A 61 1.56 20.33 -0.30
CA LYS A 61 2.36 20.65 -1.51
C LYS A 61 1.72 21.78 -2.32
N HIS A 62 0.42 21.74 -2.54
CA HIS A 62 -0.31 22.82 -3.22
C HIS A 62 -0.13 24.16 -2.50
N SER A 63 -0.26 24.19 -1.17
CA SER A 63 -0.04 25.39 -0.36
C SER A 63 1.39 25.95 -0.51
N LEU A 64 2.39 25.07 -0.52
CA LEU A 64 3.80 25.47 -0.62
C LEU A 64 4.13 25.99 -2.03
N LEU A 65 3.55 25.39 -3.07
CA LEU A 65 3.70 25.86 -4.45
C LEU A 65 3.10 27.26 -4.66
N GLU A 66 1.95 27.57 -4.02
CA GLU A 66 1.38 28.93 -4.05
C GLU A 66 2.35 29.95 -3.43
N ILE A 67 3.05 29.61 -2.35
CA ILE A 67 4.02 30.49 -1.68
C ILE A 67 5.25 30.73 -2.56
N ILE A 68 5.73 29.72 -3.27
CA ILE A 68 6.89 29.86 -4.17
C ILE A 68 6.56 30.79 -5.34
N ASN A 69 5.34 30.68 -5.87
CA ASN A 69 4.88 31.46 -7.02
C ASN A 69 4.44 32.90 -6.64
N ASP A 70 4.33 33.20 -5.35
CA ASP A 70 4.02 34.54 -4.85
C ASP A 70 5.17 35.52 -5.14
N LYS A 71 4.93 36.50 -6.01
CA LYS A 71 5.92 37.52 -6.39
C LYS A 71 6.31 38.43 -5.22
N GLU A 72 5.44 38.57 -4.22
CA GLU A 72 5.65 39.45 -3.06
C GLU A 72 6.30 38.69 -1.88
N ALA A 73 6.42 37.36 -1.95
CA ALA A 73 7.05 36.57 -0.90
C ALA A 73 8.58 36.80 -0.87
N LYS A 74 9.11 37.02 0.35
CA LYS A 74 10.55 37.19 0.62
C LYS A 74 11.33 35.95 0.20
N ASP A 75 12.51 36.14 -0.37
CA ASP A 75 13.36 35.06 -0.87
C ASP A 75 13.65 33.97 0.18
N PHE A 76 13.91 34.38 1.43
CA PHE A 76 14.10 33.44 2.54
C PHE A 76 12.91 32.51 2.78
N ILE A 77 11.68 33.02 2.63
CA ILE A 77 10.46 32.20 2.78
C ILE A 77 10.37 31.20 1.63
N LYS A 78 10.72 31.62 0.41
CA LYS A 78 10.74 30.74 -0.77
C LYS A 78 11.78 29.64 -0.63
N GLU A 79 12.99 29.97 -0.20
CA GLU A 79 14.06 28.98 0.04
C GLU A 79 13.67 27.96 1.10
N SER A 80 13.12 28.41 2.22
CA SER A 80 12.60 27.54 3.27
C SER A 80 11.49 26.61 2.74
N THR A 81 10.57 27.16 1.95
CA THR A 81 9.46 26.42 1.34
C THR A 81 9.94 25.37 0.34
N ILE A 82 10.92 25.71 -0.51
CA ILE A 82 11.54 24.78 -1.47
C ILE A 82 12.22 23.63 -0.73
N SER A 83 12.90 23.91 0.38
CA SER A 83 13.52 22.87 1.22
C SER A 83 12.46 21.91 1.77
N THR A 84 11.35 22.44 2.31
CA THR A 84 10.24 21.61 2.80
C THR A 84 9.61 20.74 1.70
N LEU A 85 9.39 21.29 0.50
CA LEU A 85 8.88 20.51 -0.63
C LEU A 85 9.81 19.36 -1.02
N LYS A 86 11.12 19.61 -1.10
CA LYS A 86 12.10 18.57 -1.40
C LYS A 86 12.08 17.45 -0.36
N THR A 87 11.92 17.77 0.91
CA THR A 87 11.79 16.76 1.98
C THR A 87 10.54 15.91 1.78
N LEU A 88 9.39 16.53 1.50
CA LEU A 88 8.13 15.80 1.26
C LEU A 88 8.20 14.89 0.03
N GLU A 89 8.85 15.34 -1.05
CA GLU A 89 9.07 14.53 -2.25
C GLU A 89 9.99 13.35 -1.99
N LYS A 90 11.07 13.56 -1.22
CA LYS A 90 12.00 12.50 -0.84
C LYS A 90 11.31 11.42 0.00
N GLU A 91 10.51 11.81 1.00
CA GLU A 91 9.74 10.87 1.81
C GLU A 91 8.78 10.02 0.95
N GLU A 92 8.10 10.63 -0.01
CA GLU A 92 7.19 9.92 -0.91
C GLU A 92 7.94 8.92 -1.80
N GLN A 93 9.12 9.30 -2.31
CA GLN A 93 9.97 8.39 -3.07
C GLN A 93 10.45 7.22 -2.22
N GLU A 94 10.86 7.46 -0.97
CA GLU A 94 11.29 6.41 -0.03
C GLU A 94 10.13 5.45 0.31
N GLU A 95 8.94 5.97 0.64
CA GLU A 95 7.74 5.17 0.88
C GLU A 95 7.37 4.30 -0.35
N GLN A 96 7.51 4.84 -1.56
CA GLN A 96 7.21 4.12 -2.79
C GLN A 96 8.26 3.06 -3.13
N MET A 97 9.54 3.35 -2.93
CA MET A 97 10.62 2.37 -3.05
C MET A 97 10.46 1.22 -2.04
N GLU A 98 10.08 1.50 -0.80
CA GLU A 98 9.86 0.50 0.24
C GLU A 98 8.66 -0.40 -0.09
N LYS A 99 7.53 0.17 -0.51
CA LYS A 99 6.37 -0.60 -0.99
C LYS A 99 6.72 -1.51 -2.17
N THR A 100 7.55 -1.02 -3.09
CA THR A 100 7.98 -1.78 -4.26
C THR A 100 8.89 -2.94 -3.84
N LYS A 101 9.86 -2.70 -2.95
CA LYS A 101 10.71 -3.76 -2.39
C LYS A 101 9.89 -4.84 -1.68
N LEU A 102 8.94 -4.44 -0.83
CA LEU A 102 8.08 -5.39 -0.11
C LEU A 102 7.22 -6.23 -1.07
N SER A 103 6.75 -5.62 -2.17
CA SER A 103 6.04 -6.31 -3.25
C SER A 103 6.94 -7.33 -3.96
N GLU A 104 8.16 -6.95 -4.32
CA GLU A 104 9.13 -7.84 -4.98
C GLU A 104 9.57 -9.00 -4.08
N GLU A 105 9.81 -8.75 -2.78
CA GLU A 105 10.12 -9.80 -1.80
C GLU A 105 8.97 -10.80 -1.65
N SER A 106 7.74 -10.30 -1.59
CA SER A 106 6.53 -11.14 -1.51
C SER A 106 6.38 -12.00 -2.77
N LYS A 107 6.56 -11.40 -3.95
CA LYS A 107 6.53 -12.10 -5.25
C LYS A 107 7.62 -13.17 -5.34
N MET A 108 8.83 -12.86 -4.87
CA MET A 108 9.95 -13.80 -4.86
C MET A 108 9.69 -14.99 -3.93
N ALA A 109 9.15 -14.74 -2.73
CA ALA A 109 8.76 -15.80 -1.80
C ALA A 109 7.68 -16.73 -2.38
N LEU A 110 6.66 -16.16 -3.03
CA LEU A 110 5.61 -16.93 -3.71
C LEU A 110 6.19 -17.77 -4.87
N THR A 111 7.12 -17.20 -5.65
CA THR A 111 7.79 -17.89 -6.76
C THR A 111 8.63 -19.08 -6.27
N ILE A 112 9.42 -18.88 -5.21
CA ILE A 112 10.19 -19.96 -4.57
C ILE A 112 9.25 -21.07 -4.10
N ARG A 113 8.12 -20.70 -3.48
CA ARG A 113 7.13 -21.65 -2.99
C ARG A 113 6.47 -22.43 -4.13
N TYR A 114 6.11 -21.76 -5.21
CA TYR A 114 5.55 -22.38 -6.42
C TYR A 114 6.52 -23.42 -6.99
N ASN A 115 7.78 -23.05 -7.22
CA ASN A 115 8.80 -23.96 -7.77
C ASN A 115 9.01 -25.19 -6.88
N PHE A 116 9.06 -25.01 -5.56
CA PHE A 116 9.16 -26.12 -4.61
C PHE A 116 7.99 -27.11 -4.73
N LEU A 117 6.75 -26.62 -4.91
CA LEU A 117 5.58 -27.48 -5.05
C LEU A 117 5.56 -28.21 -6.40
N VAL A 118 6.00 -27.55 -7.48
CA VAL A 118 6.16 -28.18 -8.80
C VAL A 118 7.17 -29.32 -8.73
N ASP A 119 8.35 -29.09 -8.15
CA ASP A 119 9.36 -30.13 -7.95
C ASP A 119 8.83 -31.31 -7.13
N LYS A 120 8.06 -31.02 -6.07
CA LYS A 120 7.43 -32.06 -5.24
C LYS A 120 6.42 -32.88 -6.06
N MET A 121 5.60 -32.20 -6.87
CA MET A 121 4.62 -32.84 -7.74
C MET A 121 5.30 -33.76 -8.77
N GLU A 122 6.38 -33.32 -9.40
CA GLU A 122 7.15 -34.13 -10.36
C GLU A 122 7.73 -35.40 -9.72
N LYS A 123 8.28 -35.28 -8.50
CA LYS A 123 8.77 -36.44 -7.74
C LYS A 123 7.66 -37.45 -7.45
N ILE A 124 6.46 -36.98 -7.08
CA ILE A 124 5.30 -37.86 -6.85
C ILE A 124 4.83 -38.51 -8.15
N LYS A 125 4.74 -37.75 -9.26
CA LYS A 125 4.38 -38.28 -10.59
C LYS A 125 5.34 -39.39 -11.02
N LYS A 126 6.65 -39.21 -10.82
CA LYS A 126 7.66 -40.23 -11.10
C LYS A 126 7.44 -41.51 -10.26
N SER A 127 7.30 -41.36 -8.95
CA SER A 127 7.00 -42.49 -8.05
C SER A 127 5.69 -43.21 -8.41
N LEU A 128 4.68 -42.48 -8.89
CA LEU A 128 3.42 -43.06 -9.36
C LEU A 128 3.64 -43.93 -10.60
N MET A 129 4.38 -43.43 -11.60
CA MET A 129 4.70 -44.19 -12.82
C MET A 129 5.47 -45.47 -12.49
N ASP A 130 6.48 -45.38 -11.63
CA ASP A 130 7.29 -46.54 -11.22
C ASP A 130 6.42 -47.62 -10.55
N ASN A 131 5.47 -47.22 -9.70
CA ASN A 131 4.59 -48.16 -8.98
C ASN A 131 3.45 -48.72 -9.82
N GLN A 132 2.98 -48.00 -10.85
CA GLN A 132 1.95 -48.49 -11.78
C GLN A 132 2.44 -49.65 -12.64
N ASN A 133 3.71 -49.63 -13.06
CA ASN A 133 4.33 -50.68 -13.87
C ASN A 133 4.53 -52.02 -13.12
N LEU A 134 4.23 -52.05 -11.83
CA LEU A 134 4.52 -53.13 -10.90
C LEU A 134 3.25 -53.67 -10.19
N ALA A 135 2.06 -53.21 -10.57
CA ALA A 135 0.81 -53.41 -9.82
C ALA A 135 0.25 -54.85 -9.89
N GLN A 136 0.68 -55.73 -8.97
CA GLN A 136 0.07 -57.06 -8.75
C GLN A 136 -0.55 -57.25 -7.35
N THR A 137 -0.42 -56.30 -6.40
CA THR A 137 -0.88 -56.46 -5.01
C THR A 137 -1.85 -55.36 -4.55
N ASN A 138 -2.77 -55.70 -3.64
CA ASN A 138 -3.74 -54.76 -3.06
C ASN A 138 -3.08 -53.59 -2.31
N PHE A 139 -1.92 -53.82 -1.69
CA PHE A 139 -1.14 -52.77 -1.02
C PHE A 139 -0.67 -51.67 -1.99
N ARG A 140 -0.22 -52.05 -3.20
CA ARG A 140 0.18 -51.09 -4.25
C ARG A 140 -1.00 -50.25 -4.74
N LYS A 141 -2.21 -50.82 -4.81
CA LYS A 141 -3.42 -50.06 -5.19
C LYS A 141 -3.72 -48.93 -4.19
N ILE A 142 -3.59 -49.19 -2.89
CA ILE A 142 -3.78 -48.17 -1.83
C ILE A 142 -2.71 -47.08 -1.94
N LEU A 143 -1.45 -47.48 -2.13
CA LEU A 143 -0.33 -46.54 -2.28
C LEU A 143 -0.52 -45.60 -3.50
N ILE A 144 -0.91 -46.17 -4.65
CA ILE A 144 -1.22 -45.40 -5.87
C ILE A 144 -2.37 -44.41 -5.59
N GLN A 145 -3.41 -44.82 -4.87
CA GLN A 145 -4.53 -43.93 -4.56
C GLN A 145 -4.11 -42.78 -3.65
N ASN A 146 -3.25 -43.02 -2.66
CA ASN A 146 -2.71 -41.97 -1.79
C ASN A 146 -1.90 -40.94 -2.58
N TYR A 147 -1.03 -41.38 -3.48
CA TYR A 147 -0.27 -40.48 -4.35
C TYR A 147 -1.17 -39.65 -5.29
N LYS A 148 -2.25 -40.25 -5.83
CA LYS A 148 -3.24 -39.51 -6.62
C LYS A 148 -3.93 -38.41 -5.80
N ASN A 149 -4.31 -38.72 -4.57
CA ASN A 149 -4.94 -37.73 -3.68
C ASN A 149 -3.96 -36.59 -3.34
N GLU A 150 -2.69 -36.91 -3.06
CA GLU A 150 -1.66 -35.89 -2.81
C GLU A 150 -1.39 -35.00 -4.04
N LEU A 151 -1.42 -35.58 -5.25
CA LEU A 151 -1.30 -34.81 -6.49
C LEU A 151 -2.43 -33.79 -6.67
N ILE A 152 -3.68 -34.19 -6.45
CA ILE A 152 -4.85 -33.31 -6.56
C ILE A 152 -4.71 -32.10 -5.60
N GLU A 153 -4.28 -32.35 -4.36
CA GLU A 153 -4.09 -31.29 -3.38
C GLU A 153 -2.91 -30.36 -3.72
N LEU A 154 -1.84 -30.89 -4.32
CA LEU A 154 -0.73 -30.08 -4.82
C LEU A 154 -1.14 -29.22 -6.02
N GLU A 155 -1.90 -29.78 -6.97
CA GLU A 155 -2.40 -29.06 -8.15
C GLU A 155 -3.26 -27.86 -7.74
N LYS A 156 -4.17 -28.04 -6.78
CA LYS A 156 -4.96 -26.92 -6.21
C LYS A 156 -4.08 -25.81 -5.64
N LYS A 157 -3.07 -26.18 -4.83
CA LYS A 157 -2.16 -25.21 -4.20
C LYS A 157 -1.32 -24.46 -5.23
N ILE A 158 -0.86 -25.14 -6.27
CA ILE A 158 -0.12 -24.56 -7.39
C ILE A 158 -0.98 -23.55 -8.14
N ILE A 159 -2.25 -23.90 -8.45
CA ILE A 159 -3.18 -23.00 -9.12
C ILE A 159 -3.45 -21.74 -8.29
N MET A 160 -3.69 -21.89 -6.98
CA MET A 160 -3.88 -20.74 -6.08
C MET A 160 -2.65 -19.83 -6.07
N LEU A 161 -1.46 -20.38 -5.87
CA LEU A 161 -0.22 -19.59 -5.85
C LEU A 161 0.06 -18.93 -7.20
N LYS A 162 -0.26 -19.58 -8.32
CA LYS A 162 -0.11 -18.98 -9.65
C LYS A 162 -1.00 -17.75 -9.78
N ASN A 163 -2.27 -17.83 -9.36
CA ASN A 163 -3.18 -16.70 -9.36
C ASN A 163 -2.71 -15.58 -8.43
N ASP A 164 -2.18 -15.93 -7.25
CA ASP A 164 -1.63 -14.95 -6.31
C ASP A 164 -0.42 -14.23 -6.93
N ILE A 165 0.49 -14.93 -7.59
CA ILE A 165 1.64 -14.33 -8.31
C ILE A 165 1.17 -13.41 -9.44
N GLU A 166 0.13 -13.80 -10.20
CA GLU A 166 -0.44 -13.00 -11.27
C GLU A 166 -1.04 -11.68 -10.76
N GLN A 167 -1.52 -11.61 -9.52
CA GLN A 167 -1.97 -10.35 -8.91
C GLN A 167 -0.82 -9.36 -8.61
N PHE A 168 0.43 -9.82 -8.61
CA PHE A 168 1.64 -9.00 -8.45
C PHE A 168 2.35 -8.71 -9.80
N CYS A 169 1.73 -9.00 -10.95
CA CYS A 169 2.25 -8.76 -12.29
C CYS A 169 1.40 -7.74 -13.03
#